data_AF-A0A3B4YHC6-F1
#
_entry.id   AF-A0A3B4YHC6-F1
#
_cell.length_a   1.000
_cell.length_b   1.000
_cell.length_c   1.000
_cell.angle_alpha   90.00
_cell.angle_beta   90.00
_cell.angle_gamma   90.00
#
_symmetry.space_group_name_H-M   'P 1'
#
loop_
_entity.id
_entity.type
_entity.pdbx_description
1 polymer ?
#
loop_
_entity_poly.entity_id
_entity_poly.type
_entity_poly.pdbx_seq_one_letter_code
_entity_poly.pdbx_strand_id
1 'polypeptide(L)'
;MGKNKKNKTNKSGKQANKTGKHPSDTKLKRDDKPKKAKQQDHLKHIPFRLREIMKSKERMKTGPLGSKKLKEAPSPKSKPEEDSQDGDIPVPHFRRGKDESEKAYLQRMERETQHVLFLTKNQVDRKPELGADKGKSEKKKEYDKVRLQRLQQKKLNRQEDMMEKEMFVDHVPFGEVSMAPPSLSTKPRKAQVKSQKASKDLLLNSLLGHTMASTAKPSMARQRIMEEERERAVEAYRHLKKQKQQQHEARTASLKKLKTPQ
;
A
#
# COMPACT_ATOMS: atom_id res chain seq x y z
N MET A 1 40.44 7.62 26.50
CA MET A 1 41.90 7.89 26.62
C MET A 1 42.61 6.90 25.70
N GLY A 2 42.68 7.09 24.38
CA GLY A 2 43.40 8.14 23.67
C GLY A 2 44.61 7.51 22.97
N LYS A 3 44.54 7.23 21.66
CA LYS A 3 45.73 7.01 20.81
C LYS A 3 45.48 7.55 19.40
N ASN A 4 46.35 8.49 19.04
CA ASN A 4 46.27 9.39 17.90
C ASN A 4 46.72 8.74 16.58
N LYS A 5 46.08 9.24 15.52
CA LYS A 5 46.32 9.01 14.10
C LYS A 5 47.70 9.52 13.69
N LYS A 6 48.53 8.70 13.05
CA LYS A 6 49.77 9.13 12.38
C LYS A 6 49.49 9.42 10.91
N ASN A 7 49.73 10.67 10.50
CA ASN A 7 49.75 11.10 9.10
C ASN A 7 51.07 10.67 8.45
N LYS A 8 51.02 10.26 7.17
CA LYS A 8 52.20 10.22 6.29
C LYS A 8 51.94 11.07 5.05
N THR A 9 52.63 12.19 4.99
CA THR A 9 52.93 12.99 3.81
C THR A 9 54.06 12.33 3.03
N ASN A 10 53.94 12.25 1.70
CA ASN A 10 55.09 12.22 0.80
C ASN A 10 54.92 13.35 -0.22
N LYS A 11 55.90 14.26 -0.25
CA LYS A 11 56.15 15.25 -1.31
C LYS A 11 57.47 14.89 -1.98
N SER A 12 57.55 15.04 -3.30
CA SER A 12 58.67 15.58 -4.10
C SER A 12 58.39 15.24 -5.57
N GLY A 13 58.69 16.04 -6.60
CA GLY A 13 59.30 17.38 -6.73
C GLY A 13 58.77 18.01 -8.04
N LYS A 14 58.69 19.35 -8.15
CA LYS A 14 59.61 20.24 -8.90
C LYS A 14 59.68 19.88 -10.41
N GLN A 15 59.40 20.75 -11.38
CA GLN A 15 59.67 22.18 -11.49
C GLN A 15 58.65 22.91 -12.41
N ALA A 16 58.65 24.24 -12.25
CA ALA A 16 57.86 25.22 -12.96
C ALA A 16 58.32 25.44 -14.42
N ASN A 17 57.42 25.90 -15.28
CA ASN A 17 57.60 27.14 -16.04
C ASN A 17 56.25 27.72 -16.47
N LYS A 18 56.10 29.03 -16.26
CA LYS A 18 54.94 29.85 -16.61
C LYS A 18 55.08 30.31 -18.06
N THR A 19 53.97 30.39 -18.80
CA THR A 19 53.63 31.52 -19.69
C THR A 19 52.21 31.33 -20.21
N GLY A 20 51.38 32.37 -20.07
CA GLY A 20 49.98 32.35 -20.47
C GLY A 20 49.74 32.61 -21.95
N LYS A 21 48.49 32.36 -22.37
CA LYS A 21 47.71 33.09 -23.40
C LYS A 21 46.35 32.36 -23.58
N HIS A 22 45.25 33.03 -23.25
CA HIS A 22 43.96 32.86 -23.93
C HIS A 22 43.95 33.83 -25.14
N PRO A 23 42.97 33.82 -26.08
CA PRO A 23 41.86 32.89 -26.38
C PRO A 23 41.77 32.57 -27.90
N SER A 24 40.82 31.73 -28.34
CA SER A 24 40.07 32.03 -29.58
C SER A 24 38.87 31.09 -29.76
N ASP A 25 37.72 31.71 -29.98
CA ASP A 25 36.48 31.11 -30.45
C ASP A 25 36.68 30.30 -31.73
N THR A 26 36.28 29.03 -31.70
CA THR A 26 35.96 28.28 -32.92
C THR A 26 34.57 27.69 -32.77
N LYS A 27 33.61 28.35 -33.41
CA LYS A 27 32.26 27.84 -33.65
C LYS A 27 32.36 26.58 -34.52
N LEU A 28 31.99 25.42 -33.97
CA LEU A 28 31.61 24.27 -34.77
C LEU A 28 30.08 24.20 -34.81
N LYS A 29 29.51 24.67 -35.91
CA LYS A 29 28.20 24.18 -36.36
C LYS A 29 28.46 23.05 -37.35
N ARG A 30 28.02 21.84 -37.04
CA ARG A 30 27.29 21.02 -37.99
C ARG A 30 26.59 19.85 -37.31
N ASP A 31 25.45 19.56 -37.90
CA ASP A 31 24.38 18.68 -37.51
C ASP A 31 24.83 17.22 -37.39
N ASP A 32 24.47 16.58 -36.29
CA ASP A 32 24.30 15.13 -36.25
C ASP A 32 23.07 14.80 -35.40
N LYS A 33 21.97 14.45 -36.09
CA LYS A 33 20.81 13.81 -35.47
C LYS A 33 21.27 12.45 -34.92
N PRO A 34 21.11 12.13 -33.62
CA PRO A 34 21.32 10.77 -33.19
C PRO A 34 20.23 9.89 -33.81
N LYS A 35 20.63 8.98 -34.70
CA LYS A 35 19.80 7.86 -35.16
C LYS A 35 19.26 7.17 -33.90
N LYS A 36 17.93 7.10 -33.77
CA LYS A 36 17.24 6.33 -32.71
C LYS A 36 17.65 4.86 -32.84
N ALA A 37 18.73 4.48 -32.17
CA ALA A 37 19.10 3.10 -31.95
C ALA A 37 17.93 2.41 -31.24
N LYS A 38 17.73 1.13 -31.55
CA LYS A 38 16.65 0.27 -31.04
C LYS A 38 16.64 0.21 -29.49
N GLN A 39 16.04 1.21 -28.84
CA GLN A 39 15.96 1.35 -27.37
C GLN A 39 14.87 0.45 -26.74
N GLN A 40 14.62 -0.75 -27.26
CA GLN A 40 13.47 -1.56 -26.81
C GLN A 40 13.78 -2.94 -26.23
N ASP A 41 15.04 -3.38 -26.15
CA ASP A 41 15.32 -4.74 -25.63
C ASP A 41 15.85 -4.78 -24.20
N HIS A 42 16.58 -3.75 -23.76
CA HIS A 42 17.15 -3.73 -22.40
C HIS A 42 16.08 -3.44 -21.32
N LEU A 43 15.05 -2.64 -21.63
CA LEU A 43 13.99 -2.35 -20.66
C LEU A 43 13.11 -3.57 -20.35
N LYS A 44 13.02 -4.54 -21.28
CA LYS A 44 12.20 -5.76 -21.09
C LYS A 44 12.77 -6.70 -20.04
N HIS A 45 14.10 -6.71 -19.87
CA HIS A 45 14.81 -7.50 -18.86
C HIS A 45 14.83 -6.84 -17.47
N ILE A 46 14.49 -5.55 -17.39
CA ILE A 46 14.38 -4.83 -16.12
C ILE A 46 13.04 -5.20 -15.44
N PRO A 47 13.05 -5.52 -14.13
CA PRO A 47 11.83 -5.78 -13.36
C PRO A 47 10.80 -4.66 -13.53
N PHE A 48 9.53 -5.03 -13.67
CA PHE A 48 8.42 -4.12 -14.00
C PHE A 48 8.40 -2.85 -13.13
N ARG A 49 8.55 -3.02 -11.81
CA ARG A 49 8.54 -1.90 -10.85
C ARG A 49 9.67 -0.91 -11.09
N LEU A 50 10.86 -1.39 -11.43
CA LEU A 50 12.01 -0.52 -11.71
C LEU A 50 11.86 0.18 -13.08
N ARG A 51 11.32 -0.53 -14.09
CA ARG A 51 10.97 0.03 -15.40
C ARG A 51 9.99 1.19 -15.27
N GLU A 52 8.96 1.05 -14.44
CA GLU A 52 7.94 2.07 -14.21
C GLU A 52 8.49 3.29 -13.47
N ILE A 53 9.35 3.08 -12.46
CA ILE A 53 10.03 4.17 -11.74
C ILE A 53 10.97 4.95 -12.67
N MET A 54 11.73 4.26 -13.53
CA MET A 54 12.61 4.92 -14.51
C MET A 54 11.79 5.75 -15.51
N LYS A 55 10.70 5.19 -16.05
CA LYS A 55 9.78 5.94 -16.93
C LYS A 55 9.15 7.16 -16.25
N SER A 56 8.76 7.04 -14.98
CA SER A 56 8.22 8.16 -14.19
C SER A 56 9.29 9.25 -13.99
N LYS A 57 10.51 8.87 -13.60
CA LYS A 57 11.64 9.80 -13.45
C LYS A 57 11.99 10.50 -14.76
N GLU A 58 11.95 9.80 -15.89
CA GLU A 58 12.16 10.41 -17.20
C GLU A 58 11.09 11.47 -17.50
N ARG A 59 9.81 11.15 -17.30
CA ARG A 59 8.70 12.11 -17.47
C ARG A 59 8.87 13.36 -16.60
N MET A 60 9.32 13.19 -15.34
CA MET A 60 9.61 14.29 -14.44
C MET A 60 10.84 15.11 -14.88
N LYS A 61 11.85 14.46 -15.45
CA LYS A 61 13.09 15.11 -15.91
C LYS A 61 12.91 15.84 -17.24
N THR A 62 12.06 15.34 -18.13
CA THR A 62 11.80 15.96 -19.43
C THR A 62 10.74 17.07 -19.37
N GLY A 63 10.06 17.25 -18.23
CA GLY A 63 8.92 18.15 -18.11
C GLY A 63 7.75 17.78 -19.04
N PRO A 64 6.58 18.44 -18.91
CA PRO A 64 5.47 18.24 -19.82
C PRO A 64 5.81 18.93 -21.15
N LEU A 65 6.52 18.23 -22.04
CA LEU A 65 6.56 18.63 -23.44
C LEU A 65 5.16 18.42 -24.00
N GLY A 66 4.45 19.54 -24.16
CA GLY A 66 3.08 19.60 -24.63
C GLY A 66 2.85 18.65 -25.80
N SER A 67 1.73 17.95 -25.74
CA SER A 67 1.16 17.21 -26.86
C SER A 67 1.09 18.13 -28.08
N LYS A 68 2.10 18.05 -28.96
CA LYS A 68 2.02 18.63 -30.30
C LYS A 68 0.88 17.92 -31.01
N LYS A 69 -0.27 18.61 -31.07
CA LYS A 69 -1.40 18.24 -31.91
C LYS A 69 -0.88 18.02 -33.33
N LEU A 70 -1.10 16.82 -33.84
CA LEU A 70 -0.97 16.54 -35.26
C LEU A 70 -1.95 17.48 -35.98
N LYS A 71 -1.43 18.21 -36.97
CA LYS A 71 -2.21 19.11 -37.81
C LYS A 71 -3.11 18.29 -38.72
N GLU A 72 -4.43 18.43 -38.56
CA GLU A 72 -5.38 18.28 -39.67
C GLU A 72 -5.81 19.67 -40.15
N ALA A 73 -6.36 19.69 -41.38
CA ALA A 73 -6.59 20.79 -42.30
C ALA A 73 -7.30 22.06 -41.73
N PRO A 74 -7.17 23.23 -42.38
CA PRO A 74 -7.66 24.49 -41.83
C PRO A 74 -9.18 24.61 -41.98
N SER A 75 -9.90 24.60 -40.86
CA SER A 75 -11.25 25.16 -40.75
C SER A 75 -11.17 26.64 -40.31
N PRO A 76 -12.14 27.50 -40.71
CA PRO A 76 -12.06 28.93 -40.46
C PRO A 76 -12.18 29.24 -38.97
N LYS A 77 -11.30 30.13 -38.52
CA LYS A 77 -11.17 30.59 -37.13
C LYS A 77 -12.43 31.33 -36.67
N SER A 78 -13.23 30.70 -35.81
CA SER A 78 -13.85 31.38 -34.68
C SER A 78 -13.11 30.97 -33.41
N LYS A 79 -12.82 31.95 -32.55
CA LYS A 79 -12.13 31.73 -31.27
C LYS A 79 -13.00 30.81 -30.40
N PRO A 80 -12.47 29.74 -29.77
CA PRO A 80 -13.19 29.08 -28.71
C PRO A 80 -13.11 29.97 -27.47
N GLU A 81 -14.27 30.47 -27.00
CA GLU A 81 -14.35 31.00 -25.65
C GLU A 81 -14.15 29.83 -24.69
N GLU A 82 -13.09 29.95 -23.91
CA GLU A 82 -12.53 28.94 -23.01
C GLU A 82 -13.31 28.98 -21.69
N ASP A 83 -14.62 28.69 -21.67
CA ASP A 83 -15.39 28.63 -20.41
C ASP A 83 -16.68 27.79 -20.46
N SER A 84 -16.93 27.02 -21.53
CA SER A 84 -18.06 26.08 -21.52
C SER A 84 -17.65 24.80 -20.79
N GLN A 85 -18.12 24.62 -19.55
CA GLN A 85 -18.11 23.32 -18.90
C GLN A 85 -18.79 22.29 -19.81
N ASP A 86 -18.27 21.06 -19.85
CA ASP A 86 -18.75 19.99 -20.74
C ASP A 86 -20.29 19.88 -20.68
N GLY A 87 -20.93 20.39 -21.74
CA GLY A 87 -22.38 20.36 -21.93
C GLY A 87 -23.07 21.71 -22.08
N ASP A 88 -22.44 22.86 -21.82
CA ASP A 88 -23.14 24.14 -21.92
C ASP A 88 -23.38 24.58 -23.37
N ILE A 89 -24.58 25.12 -23.67
CA ILE A 89 -24.90 25.53 -25.05
C ILE A 89 -24.22 26.87 -25.31
N PRO A 90 -23.37 26.96 -26.35
CA PRO A 90 -22.75 28.21 -26.71
C PRO A 90 -23.83 29.20 -27.18
N VAL A 91 -23.90 30.36 -26.52
CA VAL A 91 -24.81 31.45 -26.90
C VAL A 91 -24.10 32.34 -27.93
N PRO A 92 -24.59 32.42 -29.18
CA PRO A 92 -23.97 33.27 -30.20
C PRO A 92 -24.12 34.75 -29.85
N HIS A 93 -23.02 35.51 -30.00
CA HIS A 93 -23.09 36.97 -29.90
C HIS A 93 -23.43 37.55 -31.27
N PHE A 94 -24.67 38.03 -31.43
CA PHE A 94 -25.11 38.65 -32.67
C PHE A 94 -24.56 40.08 -32.82
N ARG A 95 -23.77 40.31 -33.87
CA ARG A 95 -23.40 41.65 -34.38
C ARG A 95 -23.49 41.62 -35.91
N ARG A 96 -24.00 42.70 -36.51
CA ARG A 96 -24.06 42.83 -37.98
C ARG A 96 -22.66 42.99 -38.54
N GLY A 97 -22.33 42.22 -39.58
CA GLY A 97 -21.07 42.36 -40.30
C GLY A 97 -20.99 43.71 -41.05
N LYS A 98 -19.78 44.15 -41.38
CA LYS A 98 -19.57 45.40 -42.14
C LYS A 98 -20.15 45.34 -43.55
N ASP A 99 -20.03 44.18 -44.20
CA ASP A 99 -20.47 43.94 -45.58
C ASP A 99 -21.79 43.14 -45.64
N GLU A 100 -22.49 43.04 -44.51
CA GLU A 100 -23.70 42.26 -44.40
C GLU A 100 -24.95 43.14 -44.58
N SER A 101 -25.85 42.71 -45.46
CA SER A 101 -27.16 43.33 -45.60
C SER A 101 -28.06 43.00 -44.40
N GLU A 102 -28.99 43.89 -44.07
CA GLU A 102 -29.92 43.71 -42.95
C GLU A 102 -30.70 42.40 -43.03
N LYS A 103 -31.16 42.04 -44.23
CA LYS A 103 -31.89 40.79 -44.44
C LYS A 103 -31.02 39.56 -44.17
N ALA A 104 -29.77 39.58 -44.59
CA ALA A 104 -28.84 38.48 -44.32
C ALA A 104 -28.54 38.34 -42.82
N TYR A 105 -28.41 39.47 -42.11
CA TYR A 105 -28.23 39.50 -40.66
C TYR A 105 -29.40 38.87 -39.91
N LEU A 106 -30.63 39.28 -40.25
CA LEU A 106 -31.84 38.73 -39.64
C LEU A 106 -31.96 37.22 -39.90
N GLN A 107 -31.66 36.77 -41.11
CA GLN A 107 -31.68 35.33 -41.44
C GLN A 107 -30.62 34.54 -40.68
N ARG A 108 -29.39 35.05 -40.52
CA ARG A 108 -28.37 34.37 -39.70
C ARG A 108 -28.84 34.28 -38.25
N MET A 109 -29.34 35.39 -37.72
CA MET A 109 -29.82 35.46 -36.34
C MET A 109 -30.96 34.46 -36.09
N GLU A 110 -31.92 34.39 -37.02
CA GLU A 110 -33.04 33.45 -36.94
C GLU A 110 -32.58 31.99 -36.94
N ARG A 111 -31.66 31.62 -37.85
CA ARG A 111 -31.11 30.25 -37.91
C ARG A 111 -30.36 29.86 -36.64
N GLU A 112 -29.49 30.74 -36.14
CA GLU A 112 -28.73 30.50 -34.92
C GLU A 112 -29.64 30.42 -33.69
N THR A 113 -30.67 31.27 -33.61
CA THR A 113 -31.66 31.23 -32.52
C THR A 113 -32.46 29.94 -32.54
N GLN A 114 -32.93 29.50 -33.72
CA GLN A 114 -33.60 28.20 -33.88
C GLN A 114 -32.69 27.04 -33.47
N HIS A 115 -31.40 27.11 -33.80
CA HIS A 115 -30.42 26.09 -33.44
C HIS A 115 -30.17 26.01 -31.93
N VAL A 116 -29.95 27.15 -31.26
CA VAL A 116 -29.82 27.21 -29.79
C VAL A 116 -31.08 26.67 -29.13
N LEU A 117 -32.26 27.09 -29.58
CA LEU A 117 -33.54 26.60 -29.05
C LEU A 117 -33.69 25.08 -29.19
N PHE A 118 -33.26 24.52 -30.33
CA PHE A 118 -33.23 23.08 -30.54
C PHE A 118 -32.29 22.38 -29.55
N LEU A 119 -31.07 22.90 -29.35
CA LEU A 119 -30.14 22.34 -28.38
C LEU A 119 -30.70 22.40 -26.96
N THR A 120 -31.32 23.51 -26.57
CA THR A 120 -31.92 23.70 -25.23
C THR A 120 -33.03 22.69 -24.96
N LYS A 121 -33.92 22.47 -25.95
CA LYS A 121 -35.02 21.49 -25.81
C LYS A 121 -34.54 20.05 -25.63
N ASN A 122 -33.33 19.75 -26.09
CA ASN A 122 -32.74 18.41 -25.97
C ASN A 122 -31.83 18.26 -24.75
N GLN A 123 -31.71 19.28 -23.89
CA GLN A 123 -30.98 19.15 -22.64
C GLN A 123 -31.85 18.52 -21.56
N VAL A 124 -31.25 17.65 -20.75
CA VAL A 124 -31.85 17.16 -19.52
C VAL A 124 -31.91 18.31 -18.51
N ASP A 125 -33.03 18.45 -17.79
CA ASP A 125 -33.21 19.45 -16.74
C ASP A 125 -32.03 19.44 -15.76
N ARG A 126 -31.21 20.48 -15.82
CA ARG A 126 -30.12 20.67 -14.86
C ARG A 126 -30.71 21.14 -13.54
N LYS A 127 -30.39 20.40 -12.47
CA LYS A 127 -30.64 20.82 -11.09
C LYS A 127 -29.31 21.28 -10.47
N PRO A 128 -28.78 22.45 -10.84
CA PRO A 128 -27.50 22.93 -10.31
C PRO A 128 -27.53 23.13 -8.78
N GLU A 129 -28.71 23.35 -8.21
CA GLU A 129 -28.95 23.51 -6.77
C GLU A 129 -28.75 22.20 -5.97
N LEU A 130 -28.87 21.04 -6.62
CA LEU A 130 -28.44 19.76 -6.05
C LEU A 130 -26.93 19.68 -6.23
N GLY A 131 -26.22 20.39 -5.36
CA GLY A 131 -24.77 20.51 -5.37
C GLY A 131 -24.12 19.18 -5.76
N ALA A 132 -23.24 19.22 -6.76
CA ALA A 132 -22.52 18.06 -7.25
C ALA A 132 -21.83 17.40 -6.06
N ASP A 133 -22.47 16.37 -5.54
CA ASP A 133 -21.96 15.59 -4.44
C ASP A 133 -20.69 14.99 -5.03
N LYS A 134 -19.53 15.55 -4.67
CA LYS A 134 -18.21 15.03 -5.05
C LYS A 134 -18.05 13.72 -4.32
N GLY A 135 -18.84 12.74 -4.75
CA GLY A 135 -18.97 11.43 -4.17
C GLY A 135 -17.60 10.81 -4.28
N LYS A 136 -16.98 10.56 -3.12
CA LYS A 136 -15.86 9.63 -3.05
C LYS A 136 -16.24 8.39 -3.86
N SER A 137 -15.30 7.89 -4.66
CA SER A 137 -15.53 6.65 -5.40
C SER A 137 -16.04 5.57 -4.46
N GLU A 138 -16.90 4.69 -4.96
CA GLU A 138 -17.54 3.63 -4.17
C GLU A 138 -16.52 2.83 -3.35
N LYS A 139 -15.39 2.49 -3.98
CA LYS A 139 -14.22 1.86 -3.36
C LYS A 139 -13.64 2.64 -2.16
N LYS A 140 -13.65 3.97 -2.20
CA LYS A 140 -13.18 4.80 -1.10
C LYS A 140 -14.18 4.82 0.06
N LYS A 141 -15.48 4.78 -0.22
CA LYS A 141 -16.53 4.65 0.81
C LYS A 141 -16.42 3.30 1.52
N GLU A 142 -16.24 2.21 0.78
CA GLU A 142 -16.02 0.87 1.34
C GLU A 142 -14.76 0.80 2.20
N TYR A 143 -13.65 1.36 1.71
CA TYR A 143 -12.41 1.40 2.48
C TYR A 143 -12.58 2.15 3.80
N ASP A 144 -13.25 3.31 3.78
CA ASP A 144 -13.50 4.10 4.98
C ASP A 144 -14.42 3.32 5.96
N LYS A 145 -15.42 2.58 5.46
CA LYS A 145 -16.29 1.69 6.28
C LYS A 145 -15.51 0.54 6.93
N VAL A 146 -14.71 -0.20 6.16
CA VAL A 146 -13.90 -1.33 6.66
C VAL A 146 -12.88 -0.85 7.70
N ARG A 147 -12.28 0.32 7.47
CA ARG A 147 -11.37 0.95 8.44
C ARG A 147 -12.07 1.23 9.77
N LEU A 148 -13.31 1.73 9.74
CA LEU A 148 -14.09 2.01 10.93
C LEU A 148 -14.45 0.73 11.70
N GLN A 149 -14.91 -0.31 11.00
CA GLN A 149 -15.22 -1.61 11.59
C GLN A 149 -14.01 -2.24 12.27
N ARG A 150 -12.83 -2.22 11.63
CA ARG A 150 -11.59 -2.71 12.24
C ARG A 150 -11.24 -1.98 13.53
N LEU A 151 -11.51 -0.67 13.60
CA LEU A 151 -11.22 0.14 14.77
C LEU A 151 -12.17 -0.17 15.92
N GLN A 152 -13.45 -0.44 15.62
CA GLN A 152 -14.43 -0.91 16.61
C GLN A 152 -14.07 -2.31 17.13
N GLN A 153 -13.77 -3.26 16.25
CA GLN A 153 -13.37 -4.61 16.63
C GLN A 153 -12.11 -4.59 17.53
N LYS A 154 -11.11 -3.77 17.19
CA LYS A 154 -9.91 -3.62 18.02
C LYS A 154 -10.21 -3.11 19.43
N LYS A 155 -11.25 -2.27 19.60
CA LYS A 155 -11.67 -1.80 20.92
C LYS A 155 -12.34 -2.92 21.72
N LEU A 156 -13.22 -3.70 21.07
CA LEU A 156 -13.88 -4.85 21.71
C LEU A 156 -12.86 -5.91 22.14
N ASN A 157 -11.97 -6.32 21.25
CA ASN A 157 -10.92 -7.29 21.58
C ASN A 157 -10.04 -6.79 22.75
N ARG A 158 -9.71 -5.49 22.79
CA ARG A 158 -8.94 -4.93 23.91
C ARG A 158 -9.71 -4.96 25.23
N GLN A 159 -11.03 -4.76 25.19
CA GLN A 159 -11.88 -4.91 26.38
C GLN A 159 -11.93 -6.36 26.84
N GLU A 160 -12.09 -7.30 25.91
CA GLU A 160 -12.04 -8.74 26.20
C GLU A 160 -10.69 -9.15 26.81
N ASP A 161 -9.57 -8.70 26.22
CA ASP A 161 -8.21 -8.96 26.75
C ASP A 161 -8.05 -8.43 28.19
N MET A 162 -8.61 -7.25 28.49
CA MET A 162 -8.56 -6.69 29.84
C MET A 162 -9.40 -7.51 30.82
N MET A 163 -10.60 -7.90 30.42
CA MET A 163 -11.48 -8.75 31.24
C MET A 163 -10.86 -10.12 31.48
N GLU A 164 -10.28 -10.75 30.46
CA GLU A 164 -9.55 -12.01 30.60
C GLU A 164 -8.38 -11.85 31.56
N LYS A 165 -7.57 -10.80 31.40
CA LYS A 165 -6.46 -10.53 32.32
C LYS A 165 -6.93 -10.38 33.76
N GLU A 166 -8.05 -9.70 34.01
CA GLU A 166 -8.62 -9.57 35.35
C GLU A 166 -9.11 -10.92 35.90
N MET A 167 -9.71 -11.77 35.06
CA MET A 167 -10.16 -13.11 35.46
C MET A 167 -9.00 -14.09 35.78
N PHE A 168 -7.84 -13.94 35.13
CA PHE A 168 -6.70 -14.84 35.27
C PHE A 168 -5.57 -14.30 36.17
N VAL A 169 -5.86 -13.30 37.01
CA VAL A 169 -4.93 -12.82 38.03
C VAL A 169 -5.29 -13.45 39.38
N ASP A 170 -4.54 -14.47 39.77
CA ASP A 170 -4.63 -15.05 41.11
C ASP A 170 -3.80 -14.20 42.08
N HIS A 171 -4.44 -13.66 43.12
CA HIS A 171 -3.75 -12.97 44.18
C HIS A 171 -3.15 -13.98 45.17
N VAL A 172 -1.86 -14.25 45.00
CA VAL A 172 -1.10 -15.13 45.90
C VAL A 172 -0.24 -14.27 46.83
N PRO A 173 -0.30 -14.48 48.17
CA PRO A 173 0.53 -13.73 49.12
C PRO A 173 2.02 -13.99 48.87
N PHE A 174 2.82 -12.92 48.99
CA PHE A 174 4.26 -12.97 48.81
C PHE A 174 4.90 -13.89 49.86
N GLY A 175 5.52 -14.99 49.41
CA GLY A 175 6.26 -15.92 50.29
C GLY A 175 5.94 -17.40 50.07
N GLU A 176 4.78 -17.75 49.50
CA GLU A 176 4.40 -19.16 49.27
C GLU A 176 4.76 -19.70 47.87
N VAL A 177 4.96 -18.84 46.87
CA VAL A 177 5.23 -19.28 45.49
C VAL A 177 6.62 -18.85 45.02
N SER A 178 7.53 -19.83 44.93
CA SER A 178 8.69 -19.70 44.04
C SER A 178 8.20 -19.74 42.59
N MET A 179 8.19 -18.58 41.92
CA MET A 179 7.82 -18.41 40.50
C MET A 179 8.58 -19.34 39.54
N ALA A 180 9.76 -19.77 39.95
CA ALA A 180 10.52 -20.85 39.35
C ALA A 180 11.37 -21.46 40.47
N PRO A 181 11.62 -22.79 40.47
CA PRO A 181 12.56 -23.36 41.42
C PRO A 181 13.93 -22.66 41.30
N PRO A 182 14.63 -22.39 42.42
CA PRO A 182 15.94 -21.76 42.37
C PRO A 182 16.88 -22.59 41.49
N SER A 183 17.40 -21.97 40.44
CA SER A 183 18.34 -22.65 39.54
C SER A 183 19.74 -22.67 40.17
N LEU A 184 20.27 -23.87 40.39
CA LEU A 184 21.65 -24.06 40.83
C LEU A 184 22.60 -23.82 39.65
N SER A 185 23.00 -22.56 39.46
CA SER A 185 24.01 -22.15 38.46
C SER A 185 25.46 -22.50 38.88
N THR A 186 25.64 -23.19 40.01
CA THR A 186 26.96 -23.56 40.51
C THR A 186 27.53 -24.74 39.72
N LYS A 187 28.67 -24.53 39.05
CA LYS A 187 29.39 -25.63 38.40
C LYS A 187 29.89 -26.60 39.48
N PRO A 188 29.55 -27.90 39.41
CA PRO A 188 30.06 -28.86 40.38
C PRO A 188 31.60 -28.93 40.29
N ARG A 189 32.26 -28.85 41.45
CA ARG A 189 33.73 -28.72 41.60
C ARG A 189 34.56 -29.80 40.89
N LYS A 190 33.96 -30.95 40.53
CA LYS A 190 34.61 -32.08 39.85
C LYS A 190 34.12 -32.34 38.42
N ALA A 191 33.28 -31.48 37.82
CA ALA A 191 32.88 -31.68 36.44
C ALA A 191 34.03 -31.31 35.48
N GLN A 192 34.59 -32.33 34.83
CA GLN A 192 35.45 -32.14 33.66
C GLN A 192 34.62 -31.47 32.57
N VAL A 193 35.03 -30.26 32.15
CA VAL A 193 34.43 -29.54 31.02
C VAL A 193 34.85 -30.26 29.74
N LYS A 194 34.18 -31.37 29.41
CA LYS A 194 34.29 -31.94 28.07
C LYS A 194 33.57 -30.97 27.14
N SER A 195 34.32 -30.35 26.22
CA SER A 195 33.75 -29.49 25.17
C SER A 195 32.62 -30.26 24.49
N GLN A 196 31.41 -29.72 24.55
CA GLN A 196 30.24 -30.27 23.85
C GLN A 196 30.48 -30.16 22.33
N LYS A 197 31.21 -31.13 21.77
CA LYS A 197 31.37 -31.33 20.33
C LYS A 197 31.04 -32.77 19.95
N ALA A 198 30.00 -33.32 20.57
CA ALA A 198 29.28 -34.45 20.03
C ALA A 198 27.81 -34.01 19.97
N SER A 199 27.26 -33.97 18.76
CA SER A 199 25.84 -33.71 18.48
C SER A 199 24.99 -34.69 19.30
N LYS A 200 24.40 -34.19 20.38
CA LYS A 200 23.52 -34.94 21.26
C LYS A 200 22.14 -35.00 20.63
N ASP A 201 21.99 -35.81 19.59
CA ASP A 201 20.66 -36.21 19.16
C ASP A 201 20.18 -37.30 20.14
N LEU A 202 19.03 -37.05 20.77
CA LEU A 202 18.45 -38.00 21.71
C LEU A 202 18.13 -39.29 20.96
N LEU A 203 18.48 -40.45 21.52
CA LEU A 203 18.20 -41.77 20.93
C LEU A 203 16.71 -41.96 20.59
N LEU A 204 15.82 -41.34 21.37
CA LEU A 204 14.38 -41.32 21.08
C LEU A 204 14.05 -40.68 19.72
N ASN A 205 14.81 -39.67 19.27
CA ASN A 205 14.59 -39.03 17.98
C ASN A 205 14.91 -39.97 16.81
N SER A 206 15.88 -40.88 16.97
CA SER A 206 16.17 -41.90 15.96
C SER A 206 15.09 -42.98 15.91
N LEU A 207 14.50 -43.33 17.06
CA LEU A 207 13.47 -44.36 17.15
C LEU A 207 12.11 -43.86 16.63
N LEU A 208 11.76 -42.61 16.92
CA LEU A 208 10.49 -42.00 16.49
C LEU A 208 10.56 -41.40 15.07
N GLY A 209 11.72 -41.45 14.41
CA GLY A 209 11.92 -40.85 13.08
C GLY A 209 11.80 -39.31 13.08
N HIS A 210 11.80 -38.68 14.24
CA HIS A 210 11.71 -37.23 14.36
C HIS A 210 13.11 -36.62 14.21
N THR A 211 13.47 -36.29 12.97
CA THR A 211 14.56 -35.33 12.74
C THR A 211 14.23 -34.03 13.44
N MET A 212 15.21 -33.42 14.13
CA MET A 212 14.99 -32.21 14.93
C MET A 212 14.19 -31.20 14.11
N ALA A 213 12.94 -30.94 14.52
CA ALA A 213 12.16 -29.87 13.93
C ALA A 213 13.01 -28.61 14.02
N SER A 214 13.38 -28.09 12.84
CA SER A 214 14.27 -26.94 12.73
C SER A 214 13.86 -25.86 13.74
N THR A 215 14.80 -25.42 14.57
CA THR A 215 14.58 -24.31 15.52
C THR A 215 14.40 -22.98 14.80
N ALA A 216 14.50 -22.96 13.47
CA ALA A 216 14.16 -21.82 12.65
C ALA A 216 12.65 -21.56 12.69
N LYS A 217 12.30 -20.27 12.81
CA LYS A 217 10.90 -19.83 12.73
C LYS A 217 10.30 -20.34 11.41
N PRO A 218 9.17 -21.06 11.43
CA PRO A 218 8.53 -21.53 10.20
C PRO A 218 8.15 -20.34 9.31
N SER A 219 8.11 -20.56 8.00
CA SER A 219 7.68 -19.51 7.05
C SER A 219 6.26 -19.02 7.39
N MET A 220 5.94 -17.77 7.05
CA MET A 220 4.61 -17.19 7.30
C MET A 220 3.46 -18.05 6.76
N ALA A 221 3.65 -18.71 5.61
CA ALA A 221 2.65 -19.61 5.04
C ALA A 221 2.44 -20.85 5.92
N ARG A 222 3.54 -21.44 6.43
CA ARG A 222 3.47 -22.60 7.31
C ARG A 222 2.90 -22.25 8.69
N GLN A 223 3.18 -21.05 9.20
CA GLN A 223 2.57 -20.55 10.44
C GLN A 223 1.06 -20.50 10.33
N ARG A 224 0.52 -19.94 9.23
CA ARG A 224 -0.93 -19.88 8.99
C ARG A 224 -1.59 -21.26 8.98
N ILE A 225 -0.95 -22.24 8.33
CA ILE A 225 -1.47 -23.62 8.28
C ILE A 225 -1.51 -24.22 9.69
N MET A 226 -0.43 -24.09 10.46
CA MET A 226 -0.37 -24.60 11.83
C MET A 226 -1.36 -23.90 12.78
N GLU A 227 -1.57 -22.59 12.61
CA GLU A 227 -2.52 -21.81 13.39
C GLU A 227 -3.97 -22.21 13.06
N GLU A 228 -4.30 -22.40 11.78
CA GLU A 228 -5.63 -22.87 11.35
C GLU A 228 -5.94 -24.28 11.88
N GLU A 229 -4.97 -25.19 11.85
CA GLU A 229 -5.11 -26.53 12.45
C GLU A 229 -5.33 -26.45 13.97
N ARG A 230 -4.60 -25.56 14.65
CA ARG A 230 -4.75 -25.33 16.08
C ARG A 230 -6.14 -24.77 16.41
N GLU A 231 -6.62 -23.79 15.65
CA GLU A 231 -7.96 -23.21 15.83
C GLU A 231 -9.03 -24.27 15.65
N ARG A 232 -8.97 -25.08 14.58
CA ARG A 232 -9.90 -26.20 14.38
C ARG A 232 -9.93 -27.19 15.55
N ALA A 233 -8.76 -27.54 16.09
CA ALA A 233 -8.68 -28.45 17.23
C ALA A 233 -9.30 -27.84 18.51
N VAL A 234 -9.07 -26.55 18.76
CA VAL A 234 -9.63 -25.83 19.91
C VAL A 234 -11.14 -25.70 19.80
N GLU A 235 -11.66 -25.37 18.62
CA GLU A 235 -13.11 -25.30 18.38
C GLU A 235 -13.76 -26.67 18.58
N ALA A 236 -13.21 -27.73 17.99
CA ALA A 236 -13.69 -29.09 18.18
C ALA A 236 -13.72 -29.49 19.67
N TYR A 237 -12.66 -29.15 20.42
CA TYR A 237 -12.61 -29.38 21.86
C TYR A 237 -13.68 -28.59 22.63
N ARG A 238 -13.88 -27.31 22.30
CA ARG A 238 -14.94 -26.47 22.88
C ARG A 238 -16.33 -27.08 22.64
N HIS A 239 -16.62 -27.50 21.42
CA HIS A 239 -17.90 -28.15 21.08
C HIS A 239 -18.10 -29.44 21.89
N LEU A 240 -17.09 -30.30 21.94
CA LEU A 240 -17.12 -31.54 22.71
C LEU A 240 -17.34 -31.28 24.21
N LYS A 241 -16.67 -30.26 24.76
CA LYS A 241 -16.81 -29.88 26.17
C LYS A 241 -18.22 -29.37 26.47
N LYS A 242 -18.79 -28.52 25.60
CA LYS A 242 -20.16 -28.02 25.72
C LYS A 242 -21.20 -29.14 25.69
N GLN A 243 -21.02 -30.11 24.78
CA GLN A 243 -21.89 -31.29 24.70
C GLN A 243 -21.83 -32.13 25.98
N LYS A 244 -20.63 -32.37 26.52
CA LYS A 244 -20.46 -33.09 27.80
C LYS A 244 -21.13 -32.37 28.96
N GLN A 245 -21.05 -31.05 29.00
CA GLN A 245 -21.71 -30.25 30.04
C GLN A 245 -23.25 -30.37 29.95
N GLN A 246 -23.82 -30.24 28.76
CA GLN A 246 -25.26 -30.40 28.55
C GLN A 246 -25.75 -31.80 28.93
N GLN A 247 -24.98 -32.84 28.61
CA GLN A 247 -25.30 -34.21 29.03
C GLN A 247 -25.28 -34.36 30.55
N HIS A 248 -24.31 -33.73 31.23
CA HIS A 248 -24.23 -33.74 32.68
C HIS A 248 -25.43 -33.00 33.30
N GLU A 249 -25.76 -31.81 32.79
CA GLU A 249 -26.93 -31.04 33.23
C GLU A 249 -28.24 -31.83 33.04
N ALA A 250 -28.45 -32.43 31.87
CA ALA A 250 -29.63 -33.27 31.59
C ALA A 250 -29.72 -34.47 32.54
N ARG A 251 -28.60 -35.14 32.83
CA ARG A 251 -28.54 -36.24 33.81
C ARG A 251 -28.85 -35.76 35.23
N THR A 252 -28.32 -34.60 35.64
CA THR A 252 -28.63 -34.05 36.97
C THR A 252 -30.09 -33.62 37.08
N ALA A 253 -30.68 -33.07 36.02
CA ALA A 253 -32.08 -32.67 35.98
C ALA A 253 -33.02 -33.87 36.03
N SER A 254 -32.72 -34.96 35.31
CA SER A 254 -33.52 -36.19 35.38
C SER A 254 -33.43 -36.84 36.76
N LEU A 255 -32.25 -36.87 37.39
CA LEU A 255 -32.08 -37.35 38.77
C LEU A 255 -32.85 -36.51 39.80
N LYS A 256 -32.95 -35.18 39.61
CA LYS A 256 -33.76 -34.31 40.46
C LYS A 256 -35.26 -34.63 40.32
N LYS A 257 -35.76 -34.81 39.09
CA LYS A 257 -37.17 -35.18 38.84
C LYS A 257 -37.57 -36.51 39.49
N LEU A 258 -36.65 -37.49 39.54
CA LEU A 258 -36.90 -38.77 40.20
C LEU A 258 -36.94 -38.68 41.74
N LYS A 259 -36.27 -37.67 42.33
CA LYS A 259 -36.22 -37.49 43.79
C LYS A 259 -37.39 -36.69 44.36
N THR A 260 -38.12 -35.95 43.52
CA THR A 260 -39.35 -35.24 43.90
C THR A 260 -40.50 -35.75 43.02
N PRO A 261 -41.11 -36.90 43.36
CA PRO A 261 -42.38 -37.26 42.76
C PRO A 261 -43.45 -36.27 43.24
N GLN A 262 -44.24 -35.76 42.29
CA GLN A 262 -45.47 -35.03 42.59
C GLN A 262 -46.49 -35.95 43.28
#